data_AF-A0A920TJ03-F1
#
_entry.id   AF-A0A920TJ03-F1
#
_cell.length_a   1.000
_cell.length_b   1.000
_cell.length_c   1.000
_cell.angle_alpha   90.00
_cell.angle_beta   90.00
_cell.angle_gamma   90.00
#
_symmetry.space_group_name_H-M   'P 1'
#
loop_
_entity.id
_entity.type
_entity.pdbx_description
1 polymer ?
#
loop_
_entity_poly.entity_id
_entity_poly.type
_entity_poly.pdbx_seq_one_letter_code
_entity_poly.pdbx_strand_id
1 'polypeptide(L)'
;MLVLKNGHWVMACNDTEEGRHQMAILLSSDEGTSWPWKRYIGQAPKNRNISFAYPSLIQSSNGLIHISYSFKTDEGKTIQHASFNEEWITVKTR
;
A
#
# COMPACT_ATOMS: atom_id res chain seq x y z
N MET A 1 0.33 8.57 -3.69
CA MET A 1 1.56 8.23 -4.42
C MET A 1 2.71 9.02 -3.82
N LEU A 2 3.92 8.48 -3.86
CA LEU A 2 5.13 9.05 -3.26
C LEU A 2 6.31 8.80 -4.20
N VAL A 3 7.10 9.83 -4.50
CA VAL A 3 8.41 9.70 -5.14
C VAL A 3 9.46 9.54 -4.04
N LEU A 4 10.19 8.44 -4.06
CA LEU A 4 11.26 8.14 -3.10
C LEU A 4 12.52 8.93 -3.43
N LYS A 5 13.43 9.06 -2.46
CA LYS A 5 14.72 9.76 -2.61
C LYS A 5 15.61 9.20 -3.72
N ASN A 6 15.46 7.93 -4.09
CA ASN A 6 16.17 7.30 -5.20
C ASN A 6 15.47 7.47 -6.56
N GLY A 7 14.36 8.21 -6.62
CA GLY A 7 13.58 8.45 -7.82
C GLY A 7 12.52 7.39 -8.12
N HIS A 8 12.48 6.27 -7.41
CA HIS A 8 11.42 5.27 -7.59
C HIS A 8 10.07 5.78 -7.10
N TRP A 9 8.99 5.30 -7.70
CA TRP A 9 7.62 5.70 -7.37
C TRP A 9 6.93 4.59 -6.58
N VAL A 10 6.26 4.98 -5.49
CA VAL A 10 5.43 4.10 -4.69
C VAL A 10 3.98 4.57 -4.73
N MET A 11 3.07 3.66 -5.08
CA MET A 11 1.64 3.91 -5.07
C MET A 11 0.95 2.93 -4.11
N ALA A 12 0.19 3.49 -3.17
CA ALA A 12 -0.78 2.74 -2.40
C ALA A 12 -2.17 2.95 -3.02
N CYS A 13 -2.83 1.87 -3.41
CA CYS A 13 -4.15 1.94 -4.05
C CYS A 13 -5.00 0.72 -3.69
N ASN A 14 -6.32 0.85 -3.85
CA ASN A 14 -7.19 -0.30 -3.85
C ASN A 14 -7.02 -1.03 -5.19
N ASP A 15 -6.42 -2.21 -5.18
CA ASP A 15 -6.15 -3.02 -6.38
C ASP A 15 -7.38 -3.89 -6.71
N THR A 16 -8.48 -3.19 -7.02
CA THR A 16 -9.77 -3.77 -7.37
C THR A 16 -10.60 -2.68 -8.06
N GLU A 17 -11.43 -3.06 -9.03
CA GLU A 17 -12.33 -2.12 -9.71
C GLU A 17 -13.49 -1.67 -8.81
N GLU A 18 -13.87 -2.52 -7.84
CA GLU A 18 -15.01 -2.28 -6.96
C GLU A 18 -14.71 -2.58 -5.50
N GLY A 19 -15.11 -1.65 -4.64
CA GLY A 19 -14.93 -1.76 -3.20
C GLY A 19 -13.50 -1.45 -2.75
N ARG A 20 -13.21 -1.79 -1.49
CA ARG A 20 -11.97 -1.40 -0.79
C ARG A 20 -11.39 -2.52 0.06
N HIS A 21 -11.63 -3.76 -0.35
CA HIS A 21 -11.29 -4.98 0.40
C HIS A 21 -9.83 -5.43 0.15
N GLN A 22 -9.14 -4.81 -0.80
CA GLN A 22 -7.72 -5.06 -1.11
C GLN A 22 -6.99 -3.73 -1.20
N MET A 23 -5.86 -3.59 -0.52
CA MET A 23 -4.94 -2.47 -0.70
C MET A 23 -3.55 -2.99 -1.05
N ALA A 24 -3.06 -2.56 -2.21
CA ALA A 24 -1.74 -2.89 -2.71
C ALA A 24 -0.79 -1.72 -2.55
N ILE A 25 0.48 -2.05 -2.36
CA ILE A 25 1.63 -1.18 -2.53
C ILE A 25 2.30 -1.62 -3.83
N LEU A 26 2.37 -0.70 -4.78
CA LEU A 26 3.00 -0.87 -6.08
C LEU A 26 4.29 -0.05 -6.11
N LEU A 27 5.34 -0.61 -6.73
CA LEU A 27 6.61 0.06 -6.94
C LEU A 27 6.92 0.12 -8.44
N SER A 28 7.37 1.29 -8.89
CA SER A 28 7.86 1.56 -10.23
C SER A 28 9.25 2.17 -10.15
N SER A 29 10.17 1.68 -10.99
CA SER A 29 11.51 2.24 -11.18
C SER A 29 11.64 3.04 -12.47
N ASP A 30 10.53 3.29 -13.18
CA ASP A 30 10.47 3.89 -14.51
C ASP A 30 9.38 4.98 -14.60
N GLU A 31 9.27 5.78 -13.53
CA GLU A 31 8.38 6.95 -13.42
C GLU A 31 6.89 6.63 -13.70
N GLY A 32 6.47 5.42 -13.29
CA GLY A 32 5.10 4.95 -13.44
C GLY A 32 4.77 4.35 -14.81
N THR A 33 5.75 4.18 -15.69
CA THR A 33 5.57 3.50 -17.00
C THR A 33 5.16 2.04 -16.80
N SER A 34 5.76 1.35 -15.82
CA SER A 34 5.40 0.00 -15.43
C SER A 34 5.42 -0.19 -13.90
N TRP A 35 4.67 -1.18 -13.41
CA TRP A 35 4.53 -1.49 -11.98
C TRP A 35 4.79 -2.98 -11.72
N PRO A 36 6.04 -3.46 -11.90
CA PRO A 36 6.33 -4.89 -11.88
C PRO A 36 6.31 -5.50 -10.48
N TRP A 37 6.42 -4.68 -9.43
CA TRP A 37 6.34 -5.13 -8.04
C TRP A 37 5.04 -4.70 -7.39
N LYS A 38 4.41 -5.66 -6.73
CA LYS A 38 3.16 -5.47 -6.01
C LYS A 38 3.18 -6.31 -4.74
N ARG A 39 2.81 -5.69 -3.62
CA ARG A 39 2.56 -6.39 -2.37
C ARG A 39 1.32 -5.84 -1.70
N TYR A 40 0.45 -6.72 -1.23
CA TYR A 40 -0.73 -6.29 -0.49
C TYR A 40 -0.37 -5.97 0.97
N ILE A 41 -0.81 -4.81 1.43
CA ILE A 41 -0.77 -4.47 2.86
C ILE A 41 -2.01 -4.97 3.60
N GLY A 42 -3.10 -5.19 2.87
CA GLY A 42 -4.33 -5.76 3.39
C GLY A 42 -5.16 -6.40 2.29
N GLN A 43 -5.70 -7.58 2.55
CA GLN A 43 -6.66 -8.27 1.70
C GLN A 43 -7.73 -8.93 2.55
N ALA A 44 -8.98 -8.79 2.13
CA ALA A 44 -10.12 -9.45 2.72
C ALA A 44 -11.03 -10.00 1.60
N PRO A 45 -11.78 -11.09 1.86
CA PRO A 45 -12.83 -11.54 0.96
C PRO A 45 -13.89 -10.45 0.71
N LYS A 46 -14.40 -10.36 -0.53
CA LYS A 46 -15.42 -9.37 -0.92
C LYS A 46 -16.69 -9.39 -0.06
N ASN A 47 -17.05 -10.54 0.51
CA ASN A 47 -18.23 -10.72 1.34
C ASN A 47 -18.01 -10.35 2.82
N ARG A 48 -16.83 -9.85 3.19
CA ARG A 48 -16.54 -9.32 4.53
C ARG A 48 -16.60 -7.80 4.50
N ASN A 49 -17.18 -7.20 5.54
CA ASN A 49 -17.18 -5.75 5.74
C ASN A 49 -15.83 -5.28 6.31
N ILE A 50 -14.75 -5.62 5.61
CA ILE A 50 -13.39 -5.16 5.90
C ILE A 50 -12.98 -4.22 4.77
N SER A 51 -12.62 -2.99 5.12
CA SER A 51 -12.20 -2.00 4.14
C SER A 51 -10.92 -1.30 4.55
N PHE A 52 -10.04 -1.11 3.57
CA PHE A 52 -8.81 -0.36 3.68
C PHE A 52 -8.88 0.84 2.74
N ALA A 53 -8.79 2.06 3.25
CA ALA A 53 -9.09 3.27 2.47
C ALA A 53 -8.19 4.45 2.78
N TYR A 54 -8.14 5.40 1.84
CA TYR A 54 -7.49 6.70 2.01
C TYR A 54 -6.02 6.59 2.48
N PRO A 55 -5.16 5.86 1.75
CA PRO A 55 -3.77 5.75 2.13
C PRO A 55 -3.04 7.09 1.99
N SER A 56 -2.15 7.37 2.93
CA SER A 56 -1.16 8.44 2.86
C SER A 56 0.23 7.86 3.03
N LEU A 57 1.20 8.34 2.25
CA LEU A 57 2.56 7.82 2.21
C LEU A 57 3.57 8.93 2.49
N ILE A 58 4.58 8.64 3.29
CA ILE A 58 5.77 9.48 3.47
C ILE A 58 7.04 8.63 3.52
N GLN A 59 8.18 9.19 3.13
CA GLN A 59 9.48 8.57 3.36
C GLN A 59 10.21 9.29 4.50
N SER A 60 10.70 8.52 5.47
CA SER A 60 11.50 9.05 6.58
C SER A 60 12.94 9.36 6.17
N SER A 61 13.69 10.01 7.08
CA SER A 61 15.11 10.29 6.89
C SER A 61 15.96 9.03 6.75
N ASN A 62 15.60 7.94 7.45
CA ASN A 62 16.29 6.65 7.40
C ASN A 62 15.86 5.75 6.23
N GLY A 63 15.08 6.26 5.27
CA GLY A 63 14.74 5.57 4.03
C GLY A 63 13.50 4.66 4.12
N LEU A 64 12.90 4.50 5.29
CA LEU A 64 11.65 3.75 5.43
C LEU A 64 10.47 4.49 4.79
N ILE A 65 9.58 3.71 4.20
CA ILE A 65 8.28 4.13 3.70
C ILE A 65 7.29 3.91 4.83
N HIS A 66 6.60 4.97 5.22
CA HIS A 66 5.50 4.92 6.17
C HIS A 66 4.18 5.09 5.43
N ILE A 67 3.19 4.30 5.83
CA ILE A 67 1.81 4.42 5.36
C ILE A 67 0.87 4.59 6.55
N SER A 68 -0.11 5.47 6.41
CA SER A 68 -1.31 5.49 7.24
C SER A 68 -2.54 5.30 6.36
N TYR A 69 -3.57 4.63 6.89
CA TYR A 69 -4.81 4.38 6.16
C TYR A 69 -5.99 4.15 7.10
N SER A 70 -7.19 4.45 6.62
CA SER A 70 -8.44 4.10 7.31
C SER A 70 -8.70 2.60 7.20
N PHE A 71 -8.90 1.94 8.34
CA PHE A 71 -9.27 0.54 8.44
C PHE A 71 -10.64 0.44 9.11
N LYS A 72 -11.56 -0.30 8.48
CA LYS A 72 -12.91 -0.55 9.00
C LYS A 72 -13.16 -2.06 9.04
N THR A 73 -13.77 -2.51 10.12
CA THR A 73 -14.36 -3.85 10.28
C THR A 73 -15.80 -3.71 10.76
N ASP A 74 -16.45 -4.83 11.07
CA ASP A 74 -17.74 -4.83 11.78
C ASP A 74 -17.64 -4.27 13.21
N GLU A 75 -16.45 -4.30 13.81
CA GLU A 75 -16.20 -3.84 15.18
C GLU A 75 -15.98 -2.32 15.27
N GLY A 76 -15.68 -1.66 14.14
CA GLY A 76 -15.49 -0.21 14.12
C GLY A 76 -14.55 0.30 13.04
N LYS A 77 -14.03 1.51 13.27
CA LYS A 77 -13.11 2.22 12.38
C LYS A 77 -11.91 2.72 13.15
N THR A 78 -10.72 2.58 12.57
CA THR A 78 -9.48 3.12 13.12
C THR A 78 -8.56 3.59 11.99
N ILE A 79 -7.48 4.28 12.35
CA ILE A 79 -6.35 4.52 11.45
C ILE A 79 -5.27 3.50 11.77
N GLN A 80 -4.84 2.73 10.77
CA GLN A 80 -3.67 1.88 10.89
C GLN A 80 -2.43 2.55 10.32
N HIS A 81 -1.28 2.16 10.85
CA HIS A 81 0.03 2.59 10.43
C HIS A 81 0.94 1.38 10.22
N ALA A 82 1.79 1.44 9.20
CA ALA A 82 2.88 0.49 9.01
C ALA A 82 4.11 1.20 8.44
N SER A 83 5.27 0.57 8.58
CA SER A 83 6.52 1.01 7.96
C SER A 83 7.28 -0.15 7.34
N PHE A 84 7.85 0.07 6.16
CA PHE A 84 8.58 -0.94 5.40
C PHE A 84 9.61 -0.28 4.47
N ASN A 85 10.49 -1.06 3.86
CA ASN A 85 11.44 -0.63 2.83
C ASN A 85 11.05 -1.19 1.45
N GLU A 86 11.80 -0.83 0.41
CA GLU A 86 11.57 -1.32 -0.95
C GLU A 86 11.79 -2.83 -1.07
N GLU A 87 12.73 -3.39 -0.31
CA GLU A 87 12.95 -4.84 -0.27
C GLU A 87 11.69 -5.58 0.17
N TRP A 88 10.96 -5.05 1.16
CA TRP A 88 9.68 -5.64 1.56
C TRP A 88 8.66 -5.66 0.41
N ILE A 89 8.65 -4.66 -0.49
CA ILE A 89 7.73 -4.63 -1.64
C ILE A 89 8.15 -5.66 -2.70
N THR A 90 9.46 -5.81 -2.93
CA THR A 90 10.02 -6.57 -4.06
C THR A 90 10.22 -8.06 -3.80
N VAL A 91 10.19 -8.51 -2.53
CA VAL A 91 10.27 -9.95 -2.21
C VAL A 91 9.09 -10.70 -2.81
N LYS A 92 9.40 -11.68 -3.67
CA LYS A 92 8.40 -12.63 -4.19
C LYS A 92 7.85 -13.46 -3.05
N THR A 93 6.59 -13.26 -2.69
CA THR A 93 5.83 -14.23 -1.88
C THR A 93 5.63 -15.49 -2.72
N ARG A 94 6.06 -16.64 -2.19
CA ARG A 94 5.86 -17.97 -2.79
C ARG A 94 4.39 -18.32 -2.89
#